data_AF-A0A3L8B170-F1
#
_entry.id   AF-A0A3L8B170-F1
#
_cell.length_a   1.000
_cell.length_b   1.000
_cell.length_c   1.000
_cell.angle_alpha   90.00
_cell.angle_beta   90.00
_cell.angle_gamma   90.00
#
_symmetry.space_group_name_H-M   'P 1'
#
loop_
_entity.id
_entity.type
_entity.pdbx_description
1 polymer ?
#
loop_
_entity_poly.entity_id
_entity_poly.type
_entity_poly.pdbx_seq_one_letter_code
_entity_poly.pdbx_strand_id
1 'polypeptide(L)' 'MKSEGDKLTGTIANEKFGTQEIEAGKYDGETLTWKSKVTSPVKLTVTYSATLDENNNMTGQVNAVMTKIPFTGTPVAK' A
#
# COMPACT_ATOMS: atom_id res chain seq x y z
N MET A 1 -3.98 -2.66 8.32
CA MET A 1 -4.17 -1.28 7.81
C MET A 1 -5.29 -0.64 8.63
N LYS A 2 -5.09 0.56 9.16
CA LYS A 2 -6.14 1.34 9.84
C LYS A 2 -6.33 2.64 9.08
N SER A 3 -7.56 2.96 8.72
CA SER A 3 -7.95 4.31 8.29
C SER A 3 -8.43 5.06 9.53
N GLU A 4 -7.64 6.02 10.00
CA GLU A 4 -8.12 7.02 10.97
C GLU A 4 -8.58 8.24 10.17
N GLY A 5 -9.83 8.22 9.69
CA GLY A 5 -10.33 9.17 8.70
C GLY A 5 -9.64 9.00 7.34
N ASP A 6 -9.17 10.10 6.75
CA ASP A 6 -8.54 10.12 5.42
C ASP A 6 -7.09 9.59 5.42
N LYS A 7 -6.51 9.29 6.59
CA LYS A 7 -5.12 8.88 6.73
C LYS A 7 -5.02 7.36 6.82
N LEU A 8 -4.27 6.81 5.86
CA LEU A 8 -3.93 5.40 5.83
C LEU A 8 -2.63 5.18 6.62
N THR A 9 -2.69 4.40 7.69
CA THR A 9 -1.50 4.03 8.46
C THR A 9 -1.42 2.52 8.64
N GLY A 10 -0.19 2.01 8.80
CA GLY A 10 0.07 0.60 9.04
C GLY A 10 1.29 0.10 8.29
N THR A 11 1.43 -1.22 8.27
CA THR A 11 2.47 -1.92 7.56
C THR A 11 1.87 -2.81 6.48
N ILE A 12 2.61 -3.01 5.41
CA ILE A 12 2.29 -3.88 4.29
C ILE A 12 3.37 -4.95 4.24
N ALA A 13 2.97 -6.20 4.40
CA ALA A 13 3.86 -7.32 4.14
C ALA A 13 3.85 -7.58 2.62
N ASN A 14 5.02 -7.44 2.00
CA ASN A 14 5.22 -7.82 0.61
C ASN A 14 6.27 -8.94 0.56
N GLU A 15 5.97 -10.05 -0.10
CA GLU A 15 6.90 -11.18 -0.16
C GLU A 15 8.25 -10.82 -0.82
N LYS A 16 8.28 -9.84 -1.72
CA LYS A 16 9.52 -9.39 -2.39
C LYS A 16 10.25 -8.28 -1.64
N PHE A 17 9.53 -7.40 -0.96
CA PHE A 17 10.09 -6.20 -0.33
C PHE A 17 10.10 -6.23 1.20
N GLY A 18 9.61 -7.32 1.79
CA GLY A 18 9.42 -7.46 3.23
C GLY A 18 8.28 -6.60 3.75
N THR A 19 8.29 -6.38 5.07
CA THR A 19 7.34 -5.48 5.73
C THR A 19 7.73 -4.03 5.47
N GLN A 20 6.82 -3.28 4.86
CA GLN A 20 6.98 -1.89 4.49
C GLN A 20 6.02 -1.02 5.29
N GLU A 21 6.49 0.13 5.77
CA GLU A 21 5.63 1.09 6.44
C GLU A 21 4.89 1.96 5.41
N ILE A 22 3.63 2.26 5.69
CA ILE A 22 2.82 3.18 4.90
C ILE A 22 3.23 4.61 5.27
N GLU A 23 3.87 5.31 4.34
CA GLU A 23 4.18 6.74 4.42
C GLU A 23 3.23 7.56 3.55
N ALA A 24 2.79 8.71 4.05
CA ALA A 24 1.92 9.64 3.33
C ALA A 24 0.66 8.98 2.74
N GLY A 25 0.09 8.02 3.47
CA GLY A 25 -1.10 7.31 3.07
C GLY A 25 -2.34 8.20 3.11
N LYS A 26 -3.06 8.25 1.99
CA LYS A 26 -4.29 9.01 1.79
C LYS A 26 -5.37 8.12 1.21
N TYR A 27 -6.59 8.37 1.63
CA TYR A 27 -7.79 7.84 1.01
C TYR A 27 -8.69 9.01 0.63
N ASP A 28 -9.10 9.08 -0.64
CA ASP A 28 -9.97 10.15 -1.15
C ASP A 28 -11.46 9.75 -1.23
N GLY A 29 -11.80 8.56 -0.71
CA GLY A 29 -13.15 8.00 -0.77
C GLY A 29 -13.34 6.96 -1.87
N GLU A 30 -12.40 6.86 -2.82
CA GLU A 30 -12.45 5.89 -3.92
C GLU A 30 -11.09 5.19 -4.10
N THR A 31 -10.01 5.97 -4.05
CA THR A 31 -8.63 5.56 -4.27
C THR A 31 -7.77 5.78 -3.03
N LEU A 32 -7.00 4.75 -2.69
CA LEU A 32 -5.94 4.76 -1.70
C LEU A 32 -4.63 5.01 -2.42
N THR A 33 -3.91 6.03 -1.97
CA THR A 33 -2.54 6.28 -2.42
C THR A 33 -1.61 6.39 -1.23
N TRP A 34 -0.48 5.69 -1.30
CA TRP A 34 0.55 5.81 -0.28
C TRP A 34 1.93 5.54 -0.86
N LYS A 35 2.96 5.87 -0.09
CA LYS A 35 4.34 5.59 -0.43
C LYS A 35 4.93 4.67 0.61
N SER A 36 5.96 3.92 0.22
CA SER A 36 6.79 3.20 1.19
C SER A 36 8.25 3.29 0.79
N LYS A 37 9.11 3.38 1.79
CA LYS A 37 10.55 3.23 1.60
C LYS A 37 10.92 1.78 1.88
N VAL A 38 11.43 1.11 0.86
CA VAL A 38 12.12 -0.17 1.03
C VAL A 38 13.57 0.16 1.30
N THR A 39 14.13 -0.32 2.40
CA THR A 39 15.51 0.00 2.82
C THR A 39 16.50 -1.14 2.59
N SER A 40 16.01 -2.37 2.33
CA SER A 40 16.83 -3.56 2.09
C SER A 40 16.23 -4.46 1.00
N PRO A 41 17.06 -5.07 0.13
CA PRO A 41 18.50 -4.90 0.00
C PRO A 41 18.93 -3.60 -0.73
N VAL A 42 18.00 -2.87 -1.35
CA VAL A 42 18.25 -1.59 -2.04
C VAL A 42 17.30 -0.53 -1.48
N LYS A 43 17.82 0.66 -1.18
CA LYS A 43 17.01 1.82 -0.80
C LYS A 43 16.23 2.32 -2.01
N LEU A 44 14.92 2.11 -2.03
CA LEU A 44 14.05 2.61 -3.09
C LEU A 44 12.71 3.08 -2.51
N THR A 45 12.15 4.11 -3.13
CA THR A 45 10.80 4.60 -2.81
C THR A 45 9.83 3.99 -3.81
N VAL A 46 8.83 3.29 -3.29
CA VAL A 46 7.71 2.77 -4.08
C VAL A 46 6.46 3.62 -3.82
N THR A 47 5.66 3.79 -4.87
CA THR A 47 4.35 4.43 -4.76
C THR A 47 3.27 3.40 -5.03
N TYR A 48 2.24 3.39 -4.19
CA TYR A 48 1.10 2.50 -4.30
C TYR A 48 -0.14 3.29 -4.64
N SER A 49 -0.97 2.69 -5.47
CA SER A 49 -2.31 3.17 -5.80
C SER A 49 -3.24 1.98 -5.83
N ALA A 50 -4.32 2.03 -5.08
CA ALA A 50 -5.29 0.96 -4.99
C ALA A 50 -6.71 1.50 -4.81
N THR A 51 -7.70 0.67 -5.10
CA THR A 51 -9.11 0.91 -4.81
C THR A 51 -9.60 -0.14 -3.82
N LEU A 52 -10.65 0.17 -3.07
CA LEU A 52 -11.34 -0.80 -2.22
C LEU A 52 -12.59 -1.30 -2.92
N ASP A 53 -12.88 -2.60 -2.79
CA ASP A 53 -14.18 -3.16 -3.13
C ASP A 53 -15.18 -3.04 -1.97
N GLU A 54 -16.41 -3.49 -2.19
CA GLU A 54 -17.49 -3.49 -1.19
C GLU A 54 -17.17 -4.30 0.08
N ASN A 55 -16.23 -5.25 -0.01
CA ASN A 55 -15.76 -6.08 1.10
C ASN A 55 -14.47 -5.53 1.74
N ASN A 56 -14.06 -4.31 1.39
CA ASN A 56 -12.79 -3.70 1.79
C ASN A 56 -11.54 -4.47 1.32
N ASN A 57 -11.66 -5.31 0.30
CA ASN A 57 -10.48 -5.86 -0.37
C ASN A 57 -9.85 -4.77 -1.24
N MET A 58 -8.54 -4.73 -1.20
CA MET A 58 -7.73 -3.75 -1.87
C MET A 58 -7.14 -4.36 -3.14
N THR A 59 -7.38 -3.72 -4.27
CA THR A 59 -6.80 -4.09 -5.56
C THR A 59 -6.04 -2.89 -6.09
N GLY A 60 -4.77 -3.09 -6.44
CA GLY A 60 -3.93 -1.96 -6.80
C GLY A 60 -2.68 -2.32 -7.56
N GLN A 61 -1.86 -1.29 -7.77
CA GLN A 61 -0.59 -1.39 -8.46
C GLN A 61 0.50 -0.68 -7.63
N VAL A 62 1.63 -1.38 -7.49
CA VAL A 62 2.86 -0.83 -6.97
C VAL A 62 3.66 -0.29 -8.15
N ASN A 63 4.00 0.99 -8.11
CA ASN A 63 4.96 1.60 -9.02
C ASN A 63 6.32 1.61 -8.32
N ALA A 64 7.18 0.69 -8.73
CA ALA A 64 8.56 0.58 -8.26
C ALA A 64 9.50 0.94 -9.41
N VAL A 65 10.05 2.17 -9.36
CA VAL A 65 10.97 2.71 -10.39
C VAL A 65 10.30 2.80 -11.78
N MET A 66 10.36 1.73 -12.57
CA MET A 66 9.75 1.60 -13.90
C MET A 66 8.86 0.36 -14.04
N THR A 67 8.73 -0.44 -12.98
CA THR A 67 7.93 -1.67 -12.98
C THR A 67 6.61 -1.43 -12.27
N LYS A 68 5.52 -1.75 -12.96
CA LYS A 68 4.18 -1.83 -12.37
C LYS A 68 3.94 -3.26 -11.91
N ILE A 69 3.72 -3.45 -10.62
CA ILE A 69 3.47 -4.75 -10.02
C ILE A 69 2.03 -4.73 -9.49
N PRO A 70 1.11 -5.53 -10.03
CA PRO A 70 -0.23 -5.64 -9.44
C PRO A 70 -0.12 -6.27 -8.06
N PHE A 71 -0.92 -5.79 -7.12
CA PHE A 71 -1.04 -6.39 -5.80
C PHE A 71 -2.50 -6.42 -5.37
N THR A 72 -2.80 -7.36 -4.49
CA THR A 72 -4.04 -7.43 -3.75
C THR A 72 -3.74 -7.39 -2.27
N GLY A 73 -4.64 -6.82 -1.49
CA GLY A 73 -4.55 -6.80 -0.04
C GLY A 73 -5.92 -7.12 0.53
N THR A 74 -5.99 -8.11 1.41
CA THR A 74 -7.19 -8.36 2.20
C THR A 74 -7.05 -7.64 3.55
N PRO A 75 -8.13 -7.09 4.10
CA PRO A 75 -8.10 -6.53 5.44
C PRO A 75 -7.76 -7.66 6.41
N VAL A 76 -6.75 -7.44 7.26
CA VAL A 76 -6.44 -8.38 8.35
C VAL A 76 -7.60 -8.25 9.34
N ALA A 77 -8.51 -9.22 9.30
CA ALA A 77 -9.62 -9.29 10.24
C ALA A 77 -9.04 -9.29 11.66
N LYS A 78 -9.53 -8.35 12.49
CA LYS A 78 -9.14 -8.23 13.90
C LYS A 78 -9.83 -9.30 14.72
#